data_AF-A0A5C4T556-F1
#
_entry.id   AF-A0A5C4T556-F1
#
_cell.length_a   1.000
_cell.length_b   1.000
_cell.length_c   1.000
_cell.angle_alpha   90.00
_cell.angle_beta   90.00
_cell.angle_gamma   90.00
#
_symmetry.space_group_name_H-M   'P 1'
#
loop_
_entity.id
_entity.type
_entity.pdbx_description
1 polymer ?
#
loop_
_entity_poly.entity_id
_entity_poly.type
_entity_poly.pdbx_seq_one_letter_code
_entity_poly.pdbx_strand_id
1 'polypeptide(L)'
;MPNKPGRKTSPLRLNEMVDSLRQEMMSGKLPADNFLPSEADLARRFHLSNNTVRKGLDVLVDEGLIEKIPKVGNRVIDPATGSSVVVRFVYYNSIAKEADIHILLEQFHRRYPHIQVQALQLPPGNVYNVFKQYIDANIVDLFTVNDVNFQALAELDLTEMLDPLDDDSQTYPFLLDSYFVNGEQLVRPFTFSPVILCYNRDHFEQARLPEPDSSWSWDDLFHAAKQLSIPQERYGIFYDVQASNRWPIFMIQSDFVFDRERPDELRNLIRTKLADGLDIPAKLLKLEHVFPLSISDAEAGELFAQGKISILLTTYYKLNELRQADVAYEIAPIPTFHKQRTLMLSIGLAVNRKSKVKGAAKILADYLTSYEAQLIIRQRTLSIPANKLAAEWKGEESIYRPSRFSMYREIIPTFRTIGELGLKTNELLEVLKAARLYWSGLSDKETMCRNIAQTLMLDESPSKNQA
;
A
#
# COMPACT_ATOMS: atom_id res chain seq x y z
N MET A 1 -5.23 -50.82 -9.66
CA MET A 1 -5.31 -49.76 -8.63
C MET A 1 -5.32 -48.42 -9.36
N PRO A 2 -6.34 -47.55 -9.23
CA PRO A 2 -6.30 -46.27 -9.91
C PRO A 2 -5.30 -45.35 -9.21
N ASN A 3 -4.45 -44.72 -10.03
CA ASN A 3 -3.38 -43.81 -9.66
C ASN A 3 -3.83 -42.75 -8.63
N LYS A 4 -3.16 -42.66 -7.49
CA LYS A 4 -3.33 -41.54 -6.54
C LYS A 4 -2.84 -40.24 -7.22
N PRO A 5 -3.67 -39.19 -7.33
CA PRO A 5 -3.27 -37.92 -7.95
C PRO A 5 -2.13 -37.25 -7.17
N GLY A 6 -1.20 -36.61 -7.89
CA GLY A 6 -0.02 -35.95 -7.32
C GLY A 6 -0.37 -34.77 -6.41
N ARG A 7 0.49 -34.54 -5.40
CA ARG A 7 0.35 -33.57 -4.29
C ARG A 7 0.00 -32.13 -4.70
N LYS A 8 0.31 -31.71 -5.94
CA LYS A 8 -0.02 -30.39 -6.51
C LYS A 8 -1.48 -30.23 -7.02
N THR A 9 -2.20 -31.33 -7.28
CA THR A 9 -3.58 -31.30 -7.82
C THR A 9 -4.67 -31.21 -6.74
N SER A 10 -4.31 -31.46 -5.48
CA SER A 10 -5.23 -31.48 -4.34
C SER A 10 -5.79 -30.10 -3.96
N PRO A 11 -5.02 -29.00 -3.96
CA PRO A 11 -5.54 -27.65 -3.63
C PRO A 11 -6.52 -27.11 -4.67
N LEU A 12 -6.22 -27.30 -5.96
CA LEU A 12 -7.10 -26.85 -7.05
C LEU A 12 -8.49 -27.49 -6.97
N ARG A 13 -8.56 -28.80 -6.75
CA ARG A 13 -9.84 -29.52 -6.61
C ARG A 13 -10.61 -29.17 -5.34
N LEU A 14 -9.89 -28.82 -4.27
CA LEU A 14 -10.52 -28.30 -3.06
C LEU A 14 -11.24 -26.99 -3.38
N ASN A 15 -10.57 -26.07 -4.07
CA ASN A 15 -11.16 -24.79 -4.46
C ASN A 15 -12.34 -25.00 -5.42
N GLU A 16 -12.22 -25.87 -6.42
CA GLU A 16 -13.32 -26.26 -7.31
C GLU A 16 -14.54 -26.79 -6.54
N MET A 17 -14.32 -27.60 -5.50
CA MET A 17 -15.41 -28.10 -4.65
C MET A 17 -16.12 -26.98 -3.90
N VAL A 18 -15.36 -26.13 -3.22
CA VAL A 18 -15.89 -25.01 -2.42
C VAL A 18 -16.66 -24.05 -3.34
N ASP A 19 -16.07 -23.66 -4.48
CA ASP A 19 -16.70 -22.76 -5.44
C ASP A 19 -17.97 -23.37 -6.04
N SER A 20 -17.94 -24.66 -6.41
CA SER A 20 -19.12 -25.34 -6.94
C SER A 20 -20.24 -25.36 -5.90
N LEU A 21 -19.98 -25.78 -4.67
CA LEU A 21 -21.00 -25.82 -3.62
C LEU A 21 -21.55 -24.44 -3.29
N ARG A 22 -20.68 -23.42 -3.23
CA ARG A 22 -21.08 -22.01 -3.03
C ARG A 22 -22.04 -21.54 -4.11
N GLN A 23 -21.73 -21.81 -5.38
CA GLN A 23 -22.60 -21.45 -6.51
C GLN A 23 -23.92 -22.21 -6.49
N GLU A 24 -23.90 -23.49 -6.10
CA GLU A 24 -25.13 -24.29 -5.98
C GLU A 24 -26.05 -23.74 -4.88
N MET A 25 -25.50 -23.28 -3.75
CA MET A 25 -26.29 -22.63 -2.69
C MET A 25 -26.82 -21.27 -3.14
N MET A 26 -25.95 -20.44 -3.74
CA MET A 26 -26.34 -19.09 -4.21
C MET A 26 -27.37 -19.11 -5.34
N SER A 27 -27.33 -20.10 -6.22
CA SER A 27 -28.32 -20.26 -7.30
C SER A 27 -29.62 -20.93 -6.85
N GLY A 28 -29.71 -21.37 -5.59
CA GLY A 28 -30.85 -22.12 -5.06
C GLY A 28 -30.92 -23.57 -5.51
N LYS A 29 -29.90 -24.09 -6.22
CA LYS A 29 -29.80 -25.53 -6.56
C LYS A 29 -29.59 -26.39 -5.33
N LEU A 30 -28.93 -25.85 -4.31
CA LEU A 30 -28.92 -26.35 -2.93
C LEU A 30 -29.73 -25.37 -2.06
N PRO A 31 -31.04 -25.60 -1.87
CA PRO A 31 -31.88 -24.74 -1.07
C PRO A 31 -31.43 -24.66 0.39
N ALA A 32 -31.77 -23.57 1.06
CA ALA A 32 -31.63 -23.45 2.50
C ALA A 32 -32.35 -24.58 3.25
N ASP A 33 -31.88 -24.87 4.46
CA ASP A 33 -32.32 -25.96 5.34
C ASP A 33 -32.11 -27.40 4.80
N ASN A 34 -31.70 -27.55 3.54
CA ASN A 34 -31.31 -28.86 3.01
C ASN A 34 -29.93 -29.27 3.49
N PHE A 35 -29.71 -30.58 3.59
CA PHE A 35 -28.41 -31.15 3.91
C PHE A 35 -27.55 -31.31 2.67
N LEU A 36 -26.26 -31.01 2.81
CA LEU A 36 -25.26 -31.36 1.82
C LEU A 36 -25.14 -32.89 1.69
N PRO A 37 -24.70 -33.39 0.51
CA PRO A 37 -24.31 -34.78 0.35
C PRO A 37 -23.26 -35.19 1.40
N SER A 38 -23.19 -36.49 1.71
CA SER A 38 -22.25 -36.97 2.72
C SER A 38 -20.80 -36.68 2.34
N GLU A 39 -19.89 -36.62 3.32
CA GLU A 39 -18.45 -36.42 3.06
C GLU A 39 -17.93 -37.43 2.01
N ALA A 40 -18.42 -38.67 2.04
CA ALA A 40 -18.06 -39.72 1.09
C ALA A 40 -18.60 -39.47 -0.33
N ASP A 41 -19.77 -38.84 -0.45
CA ASP A 41 -20.35 -38.48 -1.74
C ASP A 41 -19.62 -37.29 -2.36
N LEU A 42 -19.30 -36.29 -1.56
CA LEU A 42 -18.49 -35.14 -1.98
C LEU A 42 -17.08 -35.59 -2.36
N ALA A 43 -16.47 -36.49 -1.59
CA ALA A 43 -15.17 -37.08 -1.89
C ALA A 43 -15.17 -37.81 -3.24
N ARG A 44 -16.24 -38.56 -3.54
CA ARG A 44 -16.43 -39.20 -4.85
C ARG A 44 -16.65 -38.19 -5.96
N ARG A 45 -17.52 -37.20 -5.75
CA ARG A 45 -17.91 -36.18 -6.73
C ARG A 45 -16.73 -35.33 -7.18
N PHE A 46 -15.88 -34.91 -6.26
CA PHE A 46 -14.76 -34.00 -6.53
C PHE A 46 -13.40 -34.72 -6.59
N HIS A 47 -13.39 -36.04 -6.50
CA HIS A 47 -12.16 -36.86 -6.50
C HIS A 47 -11.15 -36.41 -5.42
N LEU A 48 -11.66 -36.20 -4.21
CA LEU A 48 -10.93 -35.72 -3.02
C LEU A 48 -10.90 -36.79 -1.92
N SER A 49 -9.98 -36.65 -0.97
CA SER A 49 -10.03 -37.43 0.28
C SER A 49 -11.08 -36.86 1.23
N ASN A 50 -11.70 -37.68 2.09
CA ASN A 50 -12.64 -37.18 3.12
C ASN A 50 -12.02 -36.08 4.01
N ASN A 51 -10.72 -36.17 4.32
CA ASN A 51 -10.03 -35.12 5.07
C ASN A 51 -9.96 -33.79 4.30
N THR A 52 -9.78 -33.85 2.97
CA THR A 52 -9.79 -32.65 2.12
C THR A 52 -11.19 -32.08 2.01
N VAL A 53 -12.21 -32.94 1.87
CA VAL A 53 -13.62 -32.54 1.87
C VAL A 53 -13.97 -31.79 3.16
N ARG A 54 -13.58 -32.32 4.33
CA ARG A 54 -13.80 -31.64 5.62
C ARG A 54 -13.21 -30.25 5.64
N LYS A 55 -11.97 -30.07 5.17
CA LYS A 55 -11.35 -28.74 5.10
C LYS A 55 -12.17 -27.76 4.26
N GLY A 56 -12.71 -28.20 3.12
CA GLY A 56 -13.56 -27.33 2.29
C GLY A 56 -14.93 -27.08 2.88
N LEU A 57 -15.49 -28.04 3.62
CA LEU A 57 -16.71 -27.83 4.39
C LEU A 57 -16.48 -26.84 5.54
N ASP A 58 -15.33 -26.93 6.23
CA ASP A 58 -14.96 -25.98 7.28
C ASP A 58 -14.83 -24.56 6.69
N VAL A 59 -14.33 -24.40 5.45
CA VAL A 59 -14.37 -23.12 4.73
C VAL A 59 -15.80 -22.61 4.52
N LEU A 60 -16.72 -23.47 4.04
CA LEU A 60 -18.13 -23.08 3.85
C LEU A 60 -18.86 -22.77 5.17
N VAL A 61 -18.44 -23.42 6.27
CA VAL A 61 -18.91 -23.09 7.63
C VAL A 61 -18.38 -21.72 8.06
N ASP A 62 -17.09 -21.45 7.85
CA ASP A 62 -16.48 -20.15 8.16
C ASP A 62 -17.06 -19.00 7.31
N GLU A 63 -17.56 -19.33 6.11
CA GLU A 63 -18.33 -18.42 5.24
C GLU A 63 -19.77 -18.19 5.73
N GLY A 64 -20.27 -19.01 6.66
CA GLY A 64 -21.66 -18.97 7.11
C GLY A 64 -22.67 -19.46 6.07
N LEU A 65 -22.22 -20.22 5.07
CA LEU A 65 -23.10 -20.81 4.06
C LEU A 65 -23.72 -22.14 4.52
N ILE A 66 -23.05 -22.82 5.45
CA ILE A 66 -23.53 -24.06 6.05
C ILE A 66 -23.25 -24.07 7.55
N GLU A 67 -24.03 -24.84 8.30
CA GLU A 67 -23.71 -25.19 9.69
C GLU A 67 -23.48 -26.69 9.83
N LYS A 68 -22.62 -27.04 10.79
CA LYS A 68 -22.29 -28.43 11.09
C LYS A 68 -23.16 -28.94 12.23
N ILE A 69 -24.02 -29.91 11.93
CA ILE A 69 -24.90 -30.54 12.93
C ILE A 69 -24.30 -31.88 13.35
N PRO A 70 -23.89 -32.05 14.63
CA PRO A 70 -23.27 -33.28 15.10
C PRO A 70 -24.11 -34.52 14.79
N LYS A 71 -23.47 -35.54 14.19
CA LYS A 71 -24.09 -36.83 13.78
C LYS A 71 -25.17 -36.76 12.70
N VAL A 72 -25.44 -35.59 12.11
CA VAL A 72 -26.46 -35.43 11.05
C VAL A 72 -25.81 -35.05 9.71
N GLY A 73 -24.90 -34.08 9.70
CA GLY A 73 -24.24 -33.62 8.48
C GLY A 73 -24.10 -32.09 8.45
N ASN A 74 -23.93 -31.52 7.26
CA ASN A 74 -23.88 -30.07 7.08
C ASN A 74 -25.17 -29.58 6.45
N ARG A 75 -25.82 -28.59 7.07
CA ARG A 75 -27.07 -28.00 6.61
C ARG A 75 -26.79 -26.64 5.96
N VAL A 76 -27.44 -26.35 4.84
CA VAL A 76 -27.35 -25.05 4.15
C VAL A 76 -28.10 -23.99 4.95
N ILE A 77 -27.47 -22.85 5.17
CA ILE A 77 -28.06 -21.70 5.86
C ILE A 77 -28.68 -20.76 4.82
N ASP A 78 -29.88 -20.24 5.11
CA ASP A 78 -30.49 -19.18 4.30
C ASP A 78 -29.76 -17.84 4.53
N PRO A 79 -29.15 -17.23 3.49
CA PRO A 79 -28.58 -15.89 3.59
C PRO A 79 -29.57 -14.83 4.07
N ALA A 80 -30.88 -15.02 3.82
CA ALA A 80 -31.91 -14.04 4.10
C ALA A 80 -32.53 -14.14 5.51
N THR A 81 -32.46 -15.30 6.18
CA THR A 81 -33.21 -15.52 7.44
C THR A 81 -32.40 -15.99 8.65
N GLY A 82 -31.08 -16.20 8.56
CA GLY A 82 -30.34 -16.58 9.78
C GLY A 82 -28.83 -16.54 9.73
N SER A 83 -28.25 -15.44 10.24
CA SER A 83 -26.83 -15.26 10.60
C SER A 83 -25.89 -14.89 9.45
N SER A 84 -26.00 -13.65 8.96
CA SER A 84 -24.92 -13.07 8.17
C SER A 84 -23.61 -13.05 8.98
N VAL A 85 -22.52 -13.53 8.39
CA VAL A 85 -21.19 -13.38 8.99
C VAL A 85 -20.77 -11.92 8.89
N VAL A 86 -20.42 -11.31 10.03
CA VAL A 86 -19.95 -9.91 10.06
C VAL A 86 -18.43 -9.90 10.05
N VAL A 87 -17.85 -9.35 8.99
CA VAL A 87 -16.41 -9.07 8.87
C VAL A 87 -16.15 -7.62 9.30
N ARG A 88 -15.30 -7.42 10.30
CA ARG A 88 -14.86 -6.09 10.73
C ARG A 88 -13.62 -5.69 9.95
N PHE A 89 -13.78 -4.69 9.09
CA PHE A 89 -12.74 -4.22 8.20
C PHE A 89 -12.26 -2.84 8.64
N VAL A 90 -10.99 -2.73 9.06
CA VAL A 90 -10.38 -1.45 9.46
C VAL A 90 -9.45 -0.94 8.37
N TYR A 91 -9.69 0.26 7.84
CA TYR A 91 -8.95 0.77 6.67
C TYR A 91 -8.42 2.19 6.87
N TYR A 92 -7.28 2.52 6.27
CA TYR A 92 -6.76 3.89 6.27
C TYR A 92 -7.77 4.86 5.68
N ASN A 93 -7.96 6.03 6.29
CA ASN A 93 -8.96 7.01 5.84
C ASN A 93 -8.80 7.40 4.37
N SER A 94 -7.56 7.37 3.85
CA SER A 94 -7.24 7.69 2.47
C SER A 94 -7.89 6.74 1.44
N ILE A 95 -8.09 5.48 1.81
CA ILE A 95 -8.67 4.43 0.95
C ILE A 95 -10.11 4.75 0.53
N ALA A 96 -10.83 5.57 1.29
CA ALA A 96 -12.14 6.06 0.87
C ALA A 96 -12.09 6.84 -0.45
N LYS A 97 -11.01 7.62 -0.68
CA LYS A 97 -10.79 8.39 -1.90
C LYS A 97 -9.92 7.65 -2.92
N GLU A 98 -8.90 6.93 -2.46
CA GLU A 98 -7.91 6.25 -3.32
C GLU A 98 -8.52 5.04 -4.05
N ALA A 99 -9.45 4.33 -3.41
CA ALA A 99 -10.05 3.11 -3.97
C ALA A 99 -11.57 3.20 -4.15
N ASP A 100 -12.21 4.33 -3.83
CA ASP A 100 -13.68 4.44 -3.76
C ASP A 100 -14.29 3.26 -2.95
N ILE A 101 -13.70 2.93 -1.79
CA ILE A 101 -13.96 1.66 -1.07
C ILE A 101 -15.44 1.35 -0.82
N HIS A 102 -16.27 2.37 -0.63
CA HIS A 102 -17.71 2.21 -0.44
C HIS A 102 -18.40 1.55 -1.66
N ILE A 103 -17.97 1.88 -2.87
CA ILE A 103 -18.47 1.26 -4.10
C ILE A 103 -18.03 -0.20 -4.18
N LEU A 104 -16.78 -0.48 -3.82
CA LEU A 104 -16.26 -1.86 -3.81
C LEU A 104 -17.04 -2.73 -2.82
N LEU A 105 -17.31 -2.21 -1.62
CA LEU A 105 -18.10 -2.90 -0.59
C LEU A 105 -19.57 -3.08 -0.99
N GLU A 106 -20.18 -2.11 -1.68
CA GLU A 106 -21.53 -2.28 -2.22
C GLU A 106 -21.60 -3.43 -3.23
N GLN A 107 -20.65 -3.49 -4.17
CA GLN A 107 -20.56 -4.58 -5.13
C GLN A 107 -20.24 -5.93 -4.45
N PHE A 108 -19.41 -5.91 -3.39
CA PHE A 108 -19.15 -7.08 -2.56
C PHE A 108 -20.44 -7.61 -1.92
N HIS A 109 -21.25 -6.76 -1.29
CA HIS A 109 -22.50 -7.17 -0.64
C HIS A 109 -23.52 -7.74 -1.64
N ARG A 110 -23.55 -7.22 -2.87
CA ARG A 110 -24.37 -7.82 -3.94
C ARG A 110 -23.89 -9.22 -4.31
N ARG A 111 -22.57 -9.43 -4.34
CA ARG A 111 -21.95 -10.70 -4.73
C ARG A 111 -21.96 -11.75 -3.61
N TYR A 112 -21.86 -11.30 -2.36
CA TYR A 112 -21.77 -12.12 -1.15
C TYR A 112 -22.79 -11.63 -0.10
N PRO A 113 -24.11 -11.78 -0.34
CA PRO A 113 -25.14 -11.23 0.55
C PRO A 113 -25.13 -11.84 1.96
N HIS A 114 -24.51 -13.01 2.13
CA HIS A 114 -24.32 -13.69 3.42
C HIS A 114 -23.16 -13.12 4.25
N ILE A 115 -22.28 -12.28 3.67
CA ILE A 115 -21.18 -11.62 4.38
C ILE A 115 -21.48 -10.13 4.49
N GLN A 116 -21.68 -9.68 5.72
CA GLN A 116 -21.81 -8.26 6.04
C GLN A 116 -20.45 -7.69 6.40
N VAL A 117 -20.17 -6.46 5.98
CA VAL A 117 -18.88 -5.80 6.26
C VAL A 117 -19.13 -4.58 7.13
N GLN A 118 -18.64 -4.62 8.36
CA GLN A 118 -18.56 -3.44 9.21
C GLN A 118 -17.22 -2.74 8.96
N ALA A 119 -17.24 -1.75 8.06
CA ALA A 119 -16.06 -1.00 7.69
C ALA A 119 -15.86 0.21 8.63
N LEU A 120 -14.67 0.31 9.23
CA LEU A 120 -14.29 1.40 10.11
C LEU A 120 -13.00 2.04 9.61
N GLN A 121 -12.99 3.37 9.62
CA GLN A 121 -11.77 4.12 9.34
C GLN A 121 -10.78 3.96 10.51
N LEU A 122 -9.50 3.80 10.19
CA LEU A 122 -8.44 3.70 11.17
C LEU A 122 -8.30 5.03 11.91
N PRO A 123 -8.40 5.05 13.26
CA PRO A 123 -8.19 6.27 14.01
C PRO A 123 -6.80 6.88 13.77
N PRO A 124 -6.66 8.21 13.84
CA PRO A 124 -5.36 8.84 13.79
C PRO A 124 -4.51 8.38 14.99
N GLY A 125 -3.21 8.22 14.78
CA GLY A 125 -2.27 7.86 15.84
C GLY A 125 -1.19 6.88 15.39
N ASN A 126 -0.51 6.27 16.37
CA ASN A 126 0.47 5.22 16.10
C ASN A 126 -0.27 3.97 15.60
N VAL A 127 -0.21 3.75 14.29
CA VAL A 127 -0.91 2.69 13.57
C VAL A 127 -0.60 1.30 14.13
N TYR A 128 0.67 1.04 14.47
CA TYR A 128 1.09 -0.23 15.07
C TYR A 128 0.37 -0.48 16.42
N ASN A 129 0.39 0.50 17.34
CA ASN A 129 -0.26 0.35 18.64
C ASN A 129 -1.76 0.08 18.50
N VAL A 130 -2.41 0.78 17.56
CA VAL A 130 -3.83 0.58 17.27
C VAL A 130 -4.07 -0.84 16.74
N PHE A 131 -3.29 -1.30 15.75
CA PHE A 131 -3.43 -2.67 15.22
C PHE A 131 -3.20 -3.73 16.28
N LYS A 132 -2.15 -3.60 17.08
CA LYS A 132 -1.87 -4.58 18.14
C LYS A 132 -3.03 -4.67 19.12
N GLN A 133 -3.54 -3.54 19.61
CA GLN A 133 -4.69 -3.49 20.50
C GLN A 133 -5.94 -4.11 19.86
N TYR A 134 -6.20 -3.79 18.59
CA TYR A 134 -7.39 -4.27 17.89
C TYR A 134 -7.34 -5.78 17.64
N ILE A 135 -6.17 -6.31 17.27
CA ILE A 135 -5.97 -7.75 17.07
C ILE A 135 -6.06 -8.49 18.40
N ASP A 136 -5.42 -7.99 19.46
CA ASP A 136 -5.44 -8.63 20.79
C ASP A 136 -6.84 -8.62 21.41
N ALA A 137 -7.60 -7.53 21.23
CA ALA A 137 -9.01 -7.46 21.62
C ALA A 137 -9.94 -8.24 20.66
N ASN A 138 -9.41 -8.79 19.57
CA ASN A 138 -10.16 -9.49 18.52
C ASN A 138 -11.35 -8.65 17.99
N ILE A 139 -11.14 -7.36 17.76
CA ILE A 139 -12.15 -6.40 17.24
C ILE A 139 -11.94 -6.03 15.76
N VAL A 140 -10.98 -6.67 15.09
CA VAL A 140 -10.70 -6.52 13.65
C VAL A 140 -10.48 -7.89 13.02
N ASP A 141 -10.99 -8.08 11.80
CA ASP A 141 -10.84 -9.33 11.03
C ASP A 141 -9.97 -9.14 9.79
N LEU A 142 -10.14 -8.01 9.11
CA LEU A 142 -9.36 -7.56 7.96
C LEU A 142 -8.89 -6.12 8.21
N PHE A 143 -7.69 -5.77 7.79
CA PHE A 143 -7.25 -4.38 7.82
C PHE A 143 -6.28 -4.00 6.72
N THR A 144 -6.21 -2.71 6.39
CA THR A 144 -5.19 -2.20 5.46
C THR A 144 -3.88 -1.96 6.19
N VAL A 145 -2.76 -2.34 5.59
CA VAL A 145 -1.41 -2.07 6.11
C VAL A 145 -0.50 -1.62 4.97
N ASN A 146 0.25 -0.54 5.17
CA ASN A 146 1.24 -0.08 4.20
C ASN A 146 2.61 -0.73 4.42
N ASP A 147 3.50 -0.61 3.45
CA ASP A 147 4.85 -1.18 3.48
C ASP A 147 5.65 -0.75 4.72
N VAL A 148 5.61 0.54 5.08
CA VAL A 148 6.33 1.07 6.26
C VAL A 148 5.80 0.48 7.58
N ASN A 149 4.48 0.41 7.74
CA ASN A 149 3.89 -0.17 8.96
C ASN A 149 4.10 -1.69 9.02
N PHE A 150 4.10 -2.37 7.87
CA PHE A 150 4.43 -3.79 7.82
C PHE A 150 5.89 -4.05 8.21
N GLN A 151 6.82 -3.22 7.71
CA GLN A 151 8.23 -3.27 8.12
C GLN A 151 8.36 -3.09 9.64
N ALA A 152 7.66 -2.12 10.23
CA ALA A 152 7.65 -1.93 11.68
C ALA A 152 7.09 -3.14 12.45
N LEU A 153 6.07 -3.83 11.92
CA LEU A 153 5.58 -5.09 12.50
C LEU A 153 6.63 -6.21 12.43
N ALA A 154 7.38 -6.30 11.33
CA ALA A 154 8.47 -7.26 11.20
C ALA A 154 9.62 -6.96 12.16
N GLU A 155 10.01 -5.69 12.32
CA GLU A 155 11.04 -5.26 13.28
C GLU A 155 10.69 -5.56 14.74
N LEU A 156 9.39 -5.67 15.06
CA LEU A 156 8.89 -5.95 16.40
C LEU A 156 8.50 -7.43 16.61
N ASP A 157 8.78 -8.31 15.64
CA ASP A 157 8.38 -9.73 15.65
C ASP A 157 6.85 -9.95 15.79
N LEU A 158 6.04 -9.05 15.25
CA LEU A 158 4.56 -9.08 15.36
C LEU A 158 3.85 -9.58 14.10
N THR A 159 4.60 -10.00 13.08
CA THR A 159 4.05 -10.52 11.82
C THR A 159 3.29 -11.83 12.02
N GLU A 160 3.57 -12.59 13.07
CA GLU A 160 2.82 -13.79 13.46
C GLU A 160 1.35 -13.51 13.82
N MET A 161 0.97 -12.25 14.01
CA MET A 161 -0.42 -11.85 14.23
C MET A 161 -1.25 -11.87 12.93
N LEU A 162 -0.60 -12.02 11.78
CA LEU A 162 -1.23 -11.99 10.45
C LEU A 162 -1.43 -13.41 9.91
N ASP A 163 -2.61 -13.69 9.36
CA ASP A 163 -2.90 -14.99 8.76
C ASP A 163 -2.27 -15.07 7.35
N PRO A 164 -1.60 -16.18 6.98
CA PRO A 164 -1.03 -16.34 5.65
C PRO A 164 -2.10 -16.30 4.55
N LEU A 165 -1.74 -15.70 3.42
CA LEU A 165 -2.59 -15.53 2.25
C LEU A 165 -2.02 -16.32 1.07
N ASP A 166 -2.90 -16.79 0.20
CA ASP A 166 -2.49 -17.51 -1.00
C ASP A 166 -1.83 -16.56 -2.01
N ASP A 167 -0.92 -17.10 -2.82
CA ASP A 167 -0.26 -16.36 -3.89
C ASP A 167 -1.26 -15.77 -4.89
N ASP A 168 -1.00 -14.55 -5.38
CA ASP A 168 -1.77 -13.89 -6.42
C ASP A 168 -0.89 -13.57 -7.64
N SER A 169 -0.94 -14.48 -8.62
CA SER A 169 -0.24 -14.34 -9.89
C SER A 169 -0.62 -13.11 -10.72
N GLN A 170 -1.74 -12.45 -10.40
CA GLN A 170 -2.17 -11.24 -11.10
C GLN A 170 -1.61 -9.96 -10.50
N THR A 171 -0.97 -10.03 -9.33
CA THR A 171 -0.31 -8.90 -8.68
C THR A 171 1.09 -8.66 -9.28
N TYR A 172 1.55 -7.41 -9.27
CA TYR A 172 2.93 -7.10 -9.65
C TYR A 172 3.94 -7.75 -8.67
N PRO A 173 4.94 -8.51 -9.16
CA PRO A 173 5.88 -9.22 -8.29
C PRO A 173 6.61 -8.32 -7.28
N PHE A 174 7.02 -7.12 -7.69
CA PHE A 174 7.73 -6.17 -6.82
C PHE A 174 6.91 -5.69 -5.61
N LEU A 175 5.58 -5.85 -5.63
CA LEU A 175 4.72 -5.51 -4.49
C LEU A 175 4.67 -6.62 -3.44
N LEU A 176 4.91 -7.87 -3.86
CA LEU A 176 4.86 -9.04 -2.97
C LEU A 176 6.06 -9.05 -2.02
N ASP A 177 7.24 -8.65 -2.52
CA ASP A 177 8.51 -8.64 -1.79
C ASP A 177 8.43 -7.85 -0.46
N SER A 178 7.64 -6.77 -0.43
CA SER A 178 7.48 -5.92 0.77
C SER A 178 6.70 -6.59 1.90
N TYR A 179 6.04 -7.72 1.64
CA TYR A 179 5.06 -8.34 2.52
C TYR A 179 5.30 -9.85 2.75
N PHE A 180 6.48 -10.31 2.34
CA PHE A 180 6.89 -11.70 2.42
C PHE A 180 7.83 -11.93 3.60
N VAL A 181 7.44 -12.81 4.53
CA VAL A 181 8.22 -13.10 5.75
C VAL A 181 8.24 -14.61 5.96
N ASN A 182 9.42 -15.18 6.23
CA ASN A 182 9.60 -16.60 6.54
C ASN A 182 8.98 -17.59 5.52
N GLY A 183 8.91 -17.21 4.24
CA GLY A 183 8.32 -18.06 3.20
C GLY A 183 6.81 -17.87 3.02
N GLU A 184 6.18 -16.96 3.75
CA GLU A 184 4.73 -16.72 3.73
C GLU A 184 4.41 -15.30 3.26
N GLN A 185 3.38 -15.18 2.41
CA GLN A 185 2.76 -13.90 2.06
C GLN A 185 1.74 -13.52 3.13
N LEU A 186 1.98 -12.42 3.86
CA LEU A 186 1.13 -12.03 5.00
C LEU A 186 0.17 -10.88 4.69
N VAL A 187 0.40 -10.19 3.58
CA VAL A 187 -0.42 -9.06 3.12
C VAL A 187 -0.65 -9.21 1.62
N ARG A 188 -1.89 -9.07 1.18
CA ARG A 188 -2.21 -8.96 -0.25
C ARG A 188 -2.09 -7.51 -0.70
N PRO A 189 -1.21 -7.16 -1.66
CA PRO A 189 -1.16 -5.81 -2.21
C PRO A 189 -2.52 -5.36 -2.76
N PHE A 190 -2.94 -4.15 -2.45
CA PHE A 190 -4.24 -3.60 -2.84
C PHE A 190 -4.10 -2.41 -3.79
N THR A 191 -3.25 -1.46 -3.46
CA THR A 191 -2.89 -0.33 -4.33
C THR A 191 -1.43 0.04 -4.13
N PHE A 192 -0.83 0.67 -5.14
CA PHE A 192 0.52 1.23 -5.01
C PHE A 192 0.62 2.60 -5.68
N SER A 193 1.66 3.35 -5.33
CA SER A 193 2.01 4.58 -6.02
C SER A 193 3.49 4.89 -5.86
N PRO A 194 4.21 5.16 -6.97
CA PRO A 194 5.48 5.87 -6.87
C PRO A 194 5.25 7.33 -6.47
N VAL A 195 6.31 7.97 -5.97
CA VAL A 195 6.38 9.43 -5.92
C VAL A 195 6.73 9.95 -7.32
N ILE A 196 6.03 11.00 -7.75
CA ILE A 196 6.11 11.61 -9.07
C ILE A 196 6.06 13.13 -8.95
N LEU A 197 6.32 13.83 -10.06
CA LEU A 197 5.93 15.22 -10.21
C LEU A 197 4.52 15.30 -10.82
N CYS A 198 3.72 16.25 -10.33
CA CYS A 198 2.52 16.76 -10.98
C CYS A 198 2.74 18.25 -11.24
N TYR A 199 2.49 18.74 -12.45
CA TYR A 199 2.75 20.13 -12.79
C TYR A 199 1.62 20.73 -13.63
N ASN A 200 1.39 22.03 -13.44
CA ASN A 200 0.40 22.80 -14.18
C ASN A 200 0.96 23.11 -15.58
N ARG A 201 0.33 22.57 -16.62
CA ARG A 201 0.84 22.64 -17.99
C ARG A 201 0.78 24.06 -18.55
N ASP A 202 -0.29 24.78 -18.25
CA ASP A 202 -0.49 26.15 -18.71
C ASP A 202 0.61 27.08 -18.17
N HIS A 203 1.07 26.86 -16.93
CA HIS A 203 2.14 27.67 -16.36
C HIS A 203 3.47 27.48 -17.10
N PHE A 204 3.79 26.26 -17.52
CA PHE A 204 4.99 25.96 -18.30
C PHE A 204 4.91 26.57 -19.70
N GLU A 205 3.74 26.47 -20.36
CA GLU A 205 3.50 27.07 -21.67
C GLU A 205 3.61 28.61 -21.62
N GLN A 206 2.97 29.24 -20.63
CA GLN A 206 3.05 30.70 -20.40
C GLN A 206 4.49 31.18 -20.20
N ALA A 207 5.27 30.43 -19.42
CA ALA A 207 6.68 30.74 -19.16
C ALA A 207 7.61 30.33 -20.31
N ARG A 208 7.10 29.64 -21.34
CA ARG A 208 7.87 29.06 -22.46
C ARG A 208 9.00 28.15 -21.99
N LEU A 209 8.73 27.36 -20.96
CA LEU A 209 9.67 26.42 -20.36
C LEU A 209 9.46 25.01 -20.92
N PRO A 210 10.53 24.21 -21.08
CA PRO A 210 10.37 22.78 -21.30
C PRO A 210 9.67 22.13 -20.10
N GLU A 211 8.82 21.14 -20.38
CA GLU A 211 8.14 20.34 -19.36
C GLU A 211 9.12 19.36 -18.66
N PRO A 212 8.89 18.95 -17.40
CA PRO A 212 9.76 18.01 -16.71
C PRO A 212 9.80 16.62 -17.35
N ASP A 213 10.98 16.01 -17.43
CA ASP A 213 11.19 14.65 -17.92
C ASP A 213 12.23 13.86 -17.11
N SER A 214 12.56 12.64 -17.56
CA SER A 214 13.49 11.75 -16.86
C SER A 214 14.96 12.21 -16.88
N SER A 215 15.30 13.22 -17.70
CA SER A 215 16.66 13.77 -17.77
C SER A 215 16.93 14.85 -16.72
N TRP A 216 15.88 15.39 -16.08
CA TRP A 216 16.00 16.50 -15.15
C TRP A 216 16.74 16.13 -13.87
N SER A 217 17.62 17.04 -13.44
CA SER A 217 18.17 17.07 -12.09
C SER A 217 17.32 17.90 -11.14
N TRP A 218 17.58 17.77 -9.83
CA TRP A 218 16.93 18.63 -8.83
C TRP A 218 17.25 20.12 -9.02
N ASP A 219 18.45 20.44 -9.50
CA ASP A 219 18.83 21.82 -9.78
C ASP A 219 18.07 22.36 -11.01
N ASP A 220 17.80 21.54 -12.04
CA ASP A 220 16.94 21.90 -13.18
C ASP A 220 15.50 22.19 -12.72
N LEU A 221 14.96 21.32 -11.86
CA LEU A 221 13.62 21.49 -11.28
C LEU A 221 13.53 22.80 -10.49
N PHE A 222 14.52 23.10 -9.65
CA PHE A 222 14.55 24.33 -8.87
C PHE A 222 14.75 25.57 -9.74
N HIS A 223 15.48 25.46 -10.84
CA HIS A 223 15.60 26.54 -11.82
C HIS A 223 14.27 26.84 -12.52
N ALA A 224 13.56 25.80 -12.97
CA ALA A 224 12.23 25.95 -13.55
C ALA A 224 11.23 26.52 -12.51
N ALA A 225 11.23 25.98 -11.29
CA ALA A 225 10.36 26.47 -10.21
C ALA A 225 10.57 27.97 -9.93
N LYS A 226 11.83 28.44 -9.93
CA LYS A 226 12.13 29.88 -9.81
C LYS A 226 11.47 30.71 -10.90
N GLN A 227 11.56 30.28 -12.16
CA GLN A 227 10.97 31.00 -13.29
C GLN A 227 9.43 30.95 -13.28
N LEU A 228 8.85 29.88 -12.73
CA LEU A 228 7.40 29.73 -12.59
C LEU A 228 6.82 30.52 -11.42
N SER A 229 7.65 30.98 -10.48
CA SER A 229 7.20 31.68 -9.28
C SER A 229 6.87 33.14 -9.58
N ILE A 230 5.69 33.59 -9.12
CA ILE A 230 5.25 34.98 -9.23
C ILE A 230 4.92 35.47 -7.81
N PRO A 231 5.65 36.47 -7.27
CA PRO A 231 5.42 36.96 -5.91
C PRO A 231 3.95 37.34 -5.66
N GLN A 232 3.42 36.92 -4.52
CA GLN A 232 2.02 37.13 -4.07
C GLN A 232 0.93 36.46 -4.93
N GLU A 233 1.30 35.76 -5.99
CA GLU A 233 0.36 35.12 -6.90
C GLU A 233 0.52 33.60 -6.90
N ARG A 234 1.77 33.11 -7.01
CA ARG A 234 2.05 31.72 -7.35
C ARG A 234 3.43 31.27 -6.86
N TYR A 235 3.47 30.12 -6.20
CA TYR A 235 4.70 29.42 -5.86
C TYR A 235 5.12 28.45 -6.98
N GLY A 236 6.42 28.32 -7.19
CA GLY A 236 6.98 27.46 -8.22
C GLY A 236 6.85 25.97 -7.91
N ILE A 237 7.04 25.58 -6.64
CA ILE A 237 7.02 24.18 -6.24
C ILE A 237 6.56 24.01 -4.79
N PHE A 238 5.91 22.89 -4.50
CA PHE A 238 5.62 22.46 -3.14
C PHE A 238 5.74 20.95 -2.94
N TYR A 239 6.18 20.58 -1.74
CA TYR A 239 5.93 19.30 -1.08
C TYR A 239 6.20 19.43 0.41
N ASP A 240 5.58 18.57 1.22
CA ASP A 240 5.94 18.49 2.64
C ASP A 240 7.33 17.86 2.79
N VAL A 241 8.32 18.71 3.05
CA VAL A 241 9.72 18.33 3.25
C VAL A 241 9.90 17.37 4.43
N GLN A 242 8.94 17.29 5.34
CA GLN A 242 9.01 16.42 6.51
C GLN A 242 8.17 15.15 6.38
N ALA A 243 7.35 15.02 5.33
CA ALA A 243 6.52 13.85 5.14
C ALA A 243 7.38 12.58 5.03
N SER A 244 6.98 11.54 5.75
CA SER A 244 7.69 10.25 5.83
C SER A 244 7.87 9.57 4.47
N ASN A 245 7.11 9.97 3.46
CA ASN A 245 7.18 9.49 2.08
C ASN A 245 7.71 10.56 1.09
N ARG A 246 8.42 11.59 1.57
CA ARG A 246 9.06 12.62 0.73
C ARG A 246 10.55 12.71 1.01
N TRP A 247 10.93 12.99 2.25
CA TRP A 247 12.34 13.21 2.58
C TRP A 247 13.26 11.99 2.38
N PRO A 248 12.81 10.71 2.52
CA PRO A 248 13.70 9.56 2.28
C PRO A 248 14.10 9.39 0.82
N ILE A 249 13.41 10.04 -0.12
CA ILE A 249 13.75 10.02 -1.55
C ILE A 249 15.21 10.42 -1.76
N PHE A 250 15.67 11.46 -1.06
CA PHE A 250 17.04 11.97 -1.21
C PHE A 250 18.08 10.98 -0.70
N MET A 251 17.74 10.18 0.30
CA MET A 251 18.59 9.10 0.81
C MET A 251 18.61 7.93 -0.18
N ILE A 252 17.46 7.50 -0.67
CA ILE A 252 17.36 6.39 -1.64
C ILE A 252 18.10 6.72 -2.93
N GLN A 253 17.97 7.96 -3.44
CA GLN A 253 18.69 8.44 -4.62
C GLN A 253 20.19 8.57 -4.41
N SER A 254 20.67 8.64 -3.16
CA SER A 254 22.10 8.66 -2.84
C SER A 254 22.80 7.32 -3.06
N ASP A 255 22.03 6.23 -3.19
CA ASP A 255 22.53 4.86 -3.26
C ASP A 255 23.32 4.38 -2.04
N PHE A 256 23.16 5.07 -0.91
CA PHE A 256 23.74 4.68 0.36
C PHE A 256 22.84 3.69 1.09
N VAL A 257 23.44 2.60 1.57
CA VAL A 257 22.79 1.60 2.44
C VAL A 257 23.48 1.64 3.80
N PHE A 258 22.69 1.69 4.87
CA PHE A 258 23.19 1.68 6.24
C PHE A 258 23.57 0.26 6.66
N ASP A 259 24.76 -0.16 6.21
CA ASP A 259 25.35 -1.47 6.50
C ASP A 259 26.18 -1.43 7.79
N ARG A 260 25.71 -2.13 8.83
CA ARG A 260 26.40 -2.21 10.13
C ARG A 260 27.73 -2.97 10.05
N GLU A 261 27.89 -3.83 9.05
CA GLU A 261 29.15 -4.53 8.79
C GLU A 261 30.22 -3.62 8.18
N ARG A 262 29.88 -2.35 7.90
CA ARG A 262 30.79 -1.33 7.35
C ARG A 262 30.85 -0.07 8.24
N PRO A 263 31.33 -0.20 9.50
CA PRO A 263 31.32 0.90 10.46
C PRO A 263 32.16 2.10 10.02
N ASP A 264 33.18 1.91 9.19
CA ASP A 264 34.02 3.00 8.69
C ASP A 264 33.29 3.89 7.66
N GLU A 265 32.38 3.32 6.85
CA GLU A 265 31.50 4.11 5.98
C GLU A 265 30.50 4.92 6.82
N LEU A 266 29.93 4.31 7.87
CA LEU A 266 29.03 4.97 8.82
C LEU A 266 29.72 6.09 9.62
N ARG A 267 31.01 5.98 9.94
CA ARG A 267 31.76 7.06 10.61
C ARG A 267 32.06 8.24 9.69
N ASN A 268 32.05 8.01 8.38
CA ASN A 268 32.48 8.97 7.37
C ASN A 268 31.34 9.43 6.45
N LEU A 269 30.09 9.46 6.93
CA LEU A 269 28.91 9.84 6.14
C LEU A 269 29.05 11.18 5.41
N ILE A 270 29.79 12.14 5.95
CA ILE A 270 30.03 13.42 5.29
C ILE A 270 30.71 13.28 3.91
N ARG A 271 31.47 12.21 3.70
CA ARG A 271 32.15 11.92 2.43
C ARG A 271 31.31 11.07 1.47
N THR A 272 30.10 10.69 1.86
CA THR A 272 29.22 9.85 1.04
C THR A 272 28.15 10.68 0.34
N LYS A 273 27.50 10.10 -0.67
CA LYS A 273 26.41 10.75 -1.39
C LYS A 273 25.17 10.98 -0.52
N LEU A 274 25.04 10.28 0.62
CA LEU A 274 23.96 10.50 1.57
C LEU A 274 23.93 11.94 2.06
N ALA A 275 25.08 12.46 2.49
CA ALA A 275 25.19 13.81 3.03
C ALA A 275 24.86 14.86 1.95
N ASP A 276 25.28 14.65 0.71
CA ASP A 276 24.94 15.51 -0.43
C ASP A 276 23.44 15.46 -0.78
N GLY A 277 22.81 14.30 -0.69
CA GLY A 277 21.37 14.15 -0.91
C GLY A 277 20.56 14.97 0.10
N LEU A 278 20.97 14.96 1.37
CA LEU A 278 20.33 15.72 2.45
C LEU A 278 20.52 17.25 2.32
N ASP A 279 21.40 17.73 1.45
CA ASP A 279 21.50 19.16 1.10
C ASP A 279 20.34 19.62 0.21
N ILE A 280 19.69 18.73 -0.54
CA ILE A 280 18.65 19.09 -1.52
C ILE A 280 17.43 19.75 -0.85
N PRO A 281 16.85 19.20 0.23
CA PRO A 281 15.84 19.90 1.01
C PRO A 281 16.31 21.25 1.55
N ALA A 282 17.56 21.32 2.04
CA ALA A 282 18.12 22.57 2.57
C ALA A 282 18.22 23.66 1.50
N LYS A 283 18.58 23.29 0.25
CA LYS A 283 18.59 24.20 -0.90
C LYS A 283 17.18 24.74 -1.16
N LEU A 284 16.17 23.87 -1.20
CA LEU A 284 14.79 24.25 -1.47
C LEU A 284 14.24 25.22 -0.42
N LEU A 285 14.45 24.93 0.87
CA LEU A 285 13.96 25.76 1.98
C LEU A 285 14.56 27.17 1.99
N LYS A 286 15.69 27.37 1.30
CA LYS A 286 16.35 28.68 1.13
C LYS A 286 15.84 29.47 -0.09
N LEU A 287 14.96 28.89 -0.92
CA LEU A 287 14.41 29.56 -2.10
C LEU A 287 13.21 30.43 -1.71
N GLU A 288 13.49 31.65 -1.26
CA GLU A 288 12.46 32.65 -0.96
C GLU A 288 11.53 32.86 -2.17
N HIS A 289 10.23 33.00 -1.89
CA HIS A 289 9.16 33.17 -2.88
C HIS A 289 8.95 32.03 -3.88
N VAL A 290 9.77 30.97 -3.86
CA VAL A 290 9.63 29.80 -4.72
C VAL A 290 8.91 28.66 -4.01
N PHE A 291 9.23 28.45 -2.74
CA PHE A 291 8.68 27.39 -1.90
C PHE A 291 7.94 27.99 -0.70
N PRO A 292 6.68 27.61 -0.43
CA PRO A 292 5.95 28.14 0.71
C PRO A 292 6.25 27.35 2.00
N LEU A 293 6.67 28.06 3.06
CA LEU A 293 6.93 27.46 4.37
C LEU A 293 5.69 27.31 5.26
N SER A 294 4.61 28.04 4.96
CA SER A 294 3.40 28.10 5.79
C SER A 294 2.23 27.26 5.27
N ILE A 295 2.40 26.61 4.12
CA ILE A 295 1.35 25.79 3.49
C ILE A 295 1.48 24.34 3.97
N SER A 296 0.35 23.72 4.33
CA SER A 296 0.31 22.31 4.70
C SER A 296 0.11 21.39 3.48
N ASP A 297 0.47 20.11 3.62
CA ASP A 297 0.20 19.09 2.60
C ASP A 297 -1.30 18.89 2.33
N ALA A 298 -2.14 19.17 3.32
CA ALA A 298 -3.59 19.08 3.18
C ALA A 298 -4.16 20.14 2.23
N GLU A 299 -3.54 21.33 2.16
CA GLU A 299 -3.98 22.45 1.32
C GLU A 299 -3.35 22.45 -0.07
N ALA A 300 -2.25 21.72 -0.25
CA ALA A 300 -1.43 21.76 -1.46
C ALA A 300 -2.19 21.40 -2.74
N GLY A 301 -3.07 20.38 -2.69
CA GLY A 301 -3.87 19.95 -3.83
C GLY A 301 -4.87 21.02 -4.28
N GLU A 302 -5.55 21.66 -3.33
CA GLU A 302 -6.48 22.75 -3.62
C GLU A 302 -5.77 23.97 -4.20
N LEU A 303 -4.64 24.37 -3.62
CA LEU A 303 -3.85 25.49 -4.12
C LEU A 303 -3.28 25.23 -5.51
N PHE A 304 -2.88 23.99 -5.80
CA PHE A 304 -2.48 23.59 -7.15
C PHE A 304 -3.65 23.68 -8.14
N ALA A 305 -4.85 23.19 -7.77
CA ALA A 305 -6.05 23.29 -8.59
C ALA A 305 -6.45 24.75 -8.88
N GLN A 306 -6.17 25.67 -7.94
CA GLN A 306 -6.37 27.11 -8.10
C GLN A 306 -5.25 27.83 -8.87
N GLY A 307 -4.23 27.11 -9.37
CA GLY A 307 -3.07 27.70 -10.06
C GLY A 307 -2.10 28.46 -9.14
N LYS A 308 -2.20 28.29 -7.82
CA LYS A 308 -1.31 28.94 -6.83
C LYS A 308 0.01 28.20 -6.62
N ILE A 309 0.12 26.97 -7.12
CA ILE A 309 1.34 26.17 -7.11
C ILE A 309 1.55 25.61 -8.52
N SER A 310 2.77 25.74 -9.06
CA SER A 310 3.08 25.25 -10.42
C SER A 310 3.51 23.78 -10.46
N ILE A 311 4.21 23.29 -9.43
CA ILE A 311 4.76 21.92 -9.38
C ILE A 311 4.50 21.32 -7.99
N LEU A 312 4.02 20.08 -7.96
CA LEU A 312 3.90 19.25 -6.76
C LEU A 312 4.79 18.02 -6.87
N LEU A 313 5.58 17.72 -5.83
CA LEU A 313 6.14 16.38 -5.62
C LEU A 313 5.09 15.55 -4.87
N THR A 314 4.45 14.63 -5.57
CA THR A 314 3.19 14.00 -5.16
C THR A 314 3.12 12.51 -5.53
N THR A 315 1.95 11.90 -5.40
CA THR A 315 1.67 10.49 -5.70
C THR A 315 0.38 10.36 -6.51
N TYR A 316 0.19 9.24 -7.19
CA TYR A 316 -1.08 8.88 -7.85
C TYR A 316 -2.26 8.84 -6.86
N TYR A 317 -1.98 8.52 -5.60
CA TYR A 317 -2.95 8.64 -4.51
C TYR A 317 -3.50 10.05 -4.36
N LYS A 318 -2.61 11.04 -4.25
CA LYS A 318 -2.96 12.44 -4.00
C LYS A 318 -3.53 13.13 -5.24
N LEU A 319 -3.23 12.63 -6.46
CA LEU A 319 -3.90 13.08 -7.68
C LEU A 319 -5.43 12.95 -7.58
N ASN A 320 -5.98 12.06 -6.73
CA ASN A 320 -7.42 11.96 -6.54
C ASN A 320 -8.11 13.24 -6.05
N GLU A 321 -7.35 14.19 -5.47
CA GLU A 321 -7.84 15.52 -5.09
C GLU A 321 -8.13 16.39 -6.31
N LEU A 322 -7.52 16.09 -7.46
CA LEU A 322 -7.67 16.82 -8.72
C LEU A 322 -8.71 16.19 -9.67
N ARG A 323 -9.39 15.10 -9.28
CA ARG A 323 -10.37 14.40 -10.15
C ARG A 323 -11.47 15.30 -10.71
N GLN A 324 -11.84 16.32 -9.94
CA GLN A 324 -12.91 17.27 -10.26
C GLN A 324 -12.37 18.68 -10.51
N ALA A 325 -11.03 18.83 -10.61
CA ALA A 325 -10.41 20.11 -10.86
C ALA A 325 -10.34 20.37 -12.37
N ASP A 326 -10.56 21.62 -12.77
CA ASP A 326 -10.46 22.06 -14.16
C ASP A 326 -9.02 22.39 -14.59
N VAL A 327 -8.03 22.17 -13.71
CA VAL A 327 -6.63 22.48 -13.99
C VAL A 327 -6.07 21.52 -15.04
N ALA A 328 -5.45 22.06 -16.08
CA ALA A 328 -4.67 21.27 -17.03
C ALA A 328 -3.33 20.89 -16.41
N TYR A 329 -3.16 19.60 -16.06
CA TYR A 329 -1.95 19.13 -15.42
C TYR A 329 -1.35 17.89 -16.08
N GLU A 330 -0.04 17.77 -15.98
CA GLU A 330 0.68 16.59 -16.42
C GLU A 330 1.57 16.02 -15.32
N ILE A 331 2.10 14.82 -15.57
CA ILE A 331 2.98 14.13 -14.64
C ILE A 331 4.33 13.77 -15.25
N ALA A 332 5.35 13.70 -14.39
CA ALA A 332 6.71 13.35 -14.76
C ALA A 332 7.39 12.49 -13.68
N PRO A 333 8.47 11.75 -14.01
CA PRO A 333 9.32 11.14 -13.00
C PRO A 333 9.92 12.24 -12.12
N ILE A 334 10.28 11.88 -10.89
CA ILE A 334 11.02 12.83 -10.05
C ILE A 334 12.44 13.04 -10.60
N PRO A 335 13.05 14.21 -10.36
CA PRO A 335 14.39 14.47 -10.85
C PRO A 335 15.43 13.53 -10.24
N THR A 336 16.56 13.39 -10.92
CA THR A 336 17.66 12.55 -10.45
C THR A 336 18.68 13.36 -9.66
N PHE A 337 19.16 12.81 -8.54
CA PHE A 337 20.35 13.29 -7.84
C PHE A 337 21.60 12.47 -8.21
N HIS A 338 21.72 11.24 -7.68
CA HIS A 338 22.85 10.34 -7.98
C HIS A 338 22.42 9.09 -8.73
N LYS A 339 21.37 8.41 -8.25
CA LYS A 339 20.66 7.35 -8.99
C LYS A 339 19.22 7.77 -9.26
N GLN A 340 18.72 7.41 -10.44
CA GLN A 340 17.32 7.57 -10.79
C GLN A 340 16.50 6.56 -9.98
N ARG A 341 15.93 7.01 -8.88
CA ARG A 341 15.11 6.21 -7.95
C ARG A 341 13.94 7.03 -7.47
N THR A 342 12.81 6.39 -7.26
CA THR A 342 11.65 6.96 -6.59
C THR A 342 11.15 6.04 -5.51
N LEU A 343 10.56 6.62 -4.46
CA LEU A 343 9.93 5.84 -3.41
C LEU A 343 8.62 5.24 -3.94
N MET A 344 8.47 3.94 -3.78
CA MET A 344 7.24 3.21 -4.04
C MET A 344 6.50 3.01 -2.73
N LEU A 345 5.27 3.51 -2.68
CA LEU A 345 4.34 3.30 -1.57
C LEU A 345 3.39 2.17 -1.91
N SER A 346 3.15 1.27 -0.98
CA SER A 346 2.21 0.16 -1.16
C SER A 346 1.24 0.11 0.01
N ILE A 347 -0.03 -0.12 -0.30
CA ILE A 347 -1.05 -0.44 0.70
C ILE A 347 -1.59 -1.82 0.34
N GLY A 348 -1.63 -2.70 1.32
CA GLY A 348 -2.20 -4.03 1.18
C GLY A 348 -3.22 -4.37 2.26
N LEU A 349 -3.78 -5.56 2.18
CA LEU A 349 -4.81 -6.12 3.04
C LEU A 349 -4.22 -7.27 3.85
N ALA A 350 -4.35 -7.21 5.17
CA ALA A 350 -3.88 -8.23 6.10
C ALA A 350 -5.06 -8.82 6.89
N VAL A 351 -5.08 -10.14 7.03
CA VAL A 351 -6.10 -10.86 7.80
C VAL A 351 -5.58 -11.12 9.20
N ASN A 352 -6.39 -10.83 10.23
CA ASN A 352 -6.05 -11.13 11.60
C ASN A 352 -6.02 -12.65 11.83
N ARG A 353 -4.87 -13.22 12.23
CA ARG A 353 -4.69 -14.65 12.52
C ARG A 353 -5.62 -15.17 13.64
N LYS A 354 -6.02 -14.30 14.57
CA LYS A 354 -6.92 -14.63 15.69
C LYS A 354 -8.40 -14.48 15.33
N SER A 355 -8.74 -13.99 14.13
CA SER A 355 -10.14 -13.80 13.74
C SER A 355 -10.92 -15.12 13.81
N LYS A 356 -12.19 -15.02 14.21
CA LYS A 356 -13.14 -16.14 14.25
C LYS A 356 -13.87 -16.34 12.92
N VAL A 357 -13.72 -15.41 11.98
CA VAL A 357 -14.42 -15.38 10.69
C VAL A 357 -13.42 -15.27 9.53
N LYS A 358 -12.30 -16.00 9.65
CA LYS A 358 -11.16 -15.91 8.72
C LYS A 358 -11.51 -16.25 7.28
N GLY A 359 -12.38 -17.24 7.06
CA GLY A 359 -12.87 -17.56 5.71
C GLY A 359 -13.52 -16.35 5.05
N ALA A 360 -14.50 -15.73 5.73
CA ALA A 360 -15.18 -14.53 5.22
C ALA A 360 -14.23 -13.32 5.06
N ALA A 361 -13.27 -13.13 5.96
CA ALA A 361 -12.27 -12.07 5.85
C ALA A 361 -11.33 -12.26 4.64
N LYS A 362 -10.91 -13.51 4.36
CA LYS A 362 -10.11 -13.85 3.18
C LYS A 362 -10.89 -13.64 1.89
N ILE A 363 -12.18 -13.99 1.85
CA ILE A 363 -13.04 -13.72 0.69
C ILE A 363 -13.16 -12.22 0.40
N LEU A 364 -13.30 -11.40 1.45
CA LEU A 364 -13.28 -9.95 1.28
C LEU A 364 -11.93 -9.47 0.73
N ALA A 365 -10.81 -9.98 1.25
CA ALA A 365 -9.48 -9.64 0.74
C ALA A 365 -9.32 -10.03 -0.73
N ASP A 366 -9.67 -11.27 -1.09
CA ASP A 366 -9.59 -11.81 -2.45
C ASP A 366 -10.47 -11.02 -3.41
N TYR A 367 -11.69 -10.67 -2.99
CA TYR A 367 -12.57 -9.83 -3.80
C TYR A 367 -11.98 -8.43 -4.02
N LEU A 368 -11.50 -7.76 -2.97
CA LEU A 368 -10.94 -6.41 -3.09
C LEU A 368 -9.71 -6.36 -3.99
N THR A 369 -8.94 -7.45 -4.09
CA THR A 369 -7.78 -7.58 -5.00
C THR A 369 -8.10 -8.24 -6.33
N SER A 370 -9.37 -8.64 -6.56
CA SER A 370 -9.80 -9.24 -7.83
C SER A 370 -9.72 -8.24 -8.99
N TYR A 371 -9.59 -8.76 -10.22
CA TYR A 371 -9.61 -7.92 -11.43
C TYR A 371 -10.85 -7.03 -11.49
N GLU A 372 -12.03 -7.54 -11.12
CA GLU A 372 -13.30 -6.78 -11.16
C GLU A 372 -13.25 -5.58 -10.21
N ALA A 373 -12.93 -5.79 -8.93
CA ALA A 373 -12.86 -4.71 -7.96
C ALA A 373 -11.74 -3.71 -8.28
N GLN A 374 -10.58 -4.20 -8.71
CA GLN A 374 -9.42 -3.37 -9.02
C GLN A 374 -9.62 -2.57 -10.32
N LEU A 375 -10.41 -3.08 -11.28
CA LEU A 375 -10.81 -2.34 -12.47
C LEU A 375 -11.70 -1.14 -12.11
N ILE A 376 -12.58 -1.28 -11.12
CA ILE A 376 -13.37 -0.16 -10.60
C ILE A 376 -12.45 0.95 -10.06
N ILE A 377 -11.39 0.59 -9.31
CA ILE A 377 -10.37 1.55 -8.87
C ILE A 377 -9.73 2.24 -10.08
N ARG A 378 -9.21 1.46 -11.04
CA ARG A 378 -8.55 1.99 -12.25
C ARG A 378 -9.44 2.95 -13.04
N GLN A 379 -10.74 2.70 -13.11
CA GLN A 379 -11.67 3.49 -13.92
C GLN A 379 -12.19 4.73 -13.20
N ARG A 380 -12.39 4.67 -11.87
CA ARG A 380 -13.04 5.74 -11.10
C ARG A 380 -12.08 6.64 -10.32
N THR A 381 -10.86 6.17 -10.10
CA THR A 381 -9.85 6.90 -9.34
C THR A 381 -8.60 7.14 -10.19
N LEU A 382 -7.66 7.91 -9.63
CA LEU A 382 -6.34 8.17 -10.20
C LEU A 382 -5.25 7.31 -9.53
N SER A 383 -5.63 6.38 -8.65
CA SER A 383 -4.71 5.45 -8.00
C SER A 383 -4.40 4.24 -8.87
N ILE A 384 -3.25 3.62 -8.62
CA ILE A 384 -2.82 2.44 -9.37
C ILE A 384 -3.21 1.19 -8.56
N PRO A 385 -4.11 0.35 -9.08
CA PRO A 385 -4.43 -0.93 -8.44
C PRO A 385 -3.23 -1.88 -8.45
N ALA A 386 -3.15 -2.76 -7.46
CA ALA A 386 -2.08 -3.78 -7.41
C ALA A 386 -2.27 -4.91 -8.43
N ASN A 387 -3.51 -5.17 -8.86
CA ASN A 387 -3.80 -6.14 -9.91
C ASN A 387 -3.30 -5.61 -11.26
N LYS A 388 -2.32 -6.26 -11.84
CA LYS A 388 -1.62 -5.84 -13.06
C LYS A 388 -2.53 -5.72 -14.27
N LEU A 389 -3.46 -6.66 -14.44
CA LEU A 389 -4.40 -6.64 -15.56
C LEU A 389 -5.37 -5.45 -15.46
N ALA A 390 -5.83 -5.15 -14.24
CA ALA A 390 -6.66 -3.98 -14.00
C ALA A 390 -5.87 -2.68 -14.16
N ALA A 391 -4.65 -2.59 -13.64
CA ALA A 391 -3.82 -1.39 -13.72
C ALA A 391 -3.51 -0.99 -15.18
N GLU A 392 -3.17 -1.99 -16.00
CA GLU A 392 -2.83 -1.82 -17.42
C GLU A 392 -4.03 -1.91 -18.37
N TRP A 393 -5.25 -1.81 -17.82
CA TRP A 393 -6.47 -1.83 -18.61
C TRP A 393 -6.46 -0.74 -19.68
N LYS A 394 -6.95 -1.11 -20.87
CA LYS A 394 -7.12 -0.24 -22.02
C LYS A 394 -8.60 -0.15 -22.37
N GLY A 395 -9.16 1.04 -22.30
CA GLY A 395 -10.51 1.34 -22.75
C GLY A 395 -10.80 2.82 -22.61
N GLU A 396 -12.08 3.18 -22.68
CA GLU A 396 -12.50 4.58 -22.62
C GLU A 396 -12.34 5.14 -21.21
N GLU A 397 -11.62 6.26 -21.09
CA GLU A 397 -11.41 6.94 -19.82
C GLU A 397 -12.65 7.78 -19.49
N SER A 398 -13.23 7.58 -18.30
CA SER A 398 -14.42 8.30 -17.83
C SER A 398 -14.11 9.54 -16.98
N ILE A 399 -12.84 9.76 -16.65
CA ILE A 399 -12.34 10.92 -15.92
C ILE A 399 -11.09 11.46 -16.60
N TYR A 400 -10.73 12.71 -16.32
CA TYR A 400 -9.47 13.27 -16.77
C TYR A 400 -8.30 12.45 -16.24
N ARG A 401 -7.37 12.10 -17.13
CA ARG A 401 -6.09 11.47 -16.79
C ARG A 401 -4.97 12.17 -17.55
N PRO A 402 -3.83 12.43 -16.91
CA PRO A 402 -2.61 12.88 -17.58
C PRO A 402 -2.30 11.97 -18.79
N SER A 403 -1.81 12.52 -19.90
CA SER A 403 -1.50 11.71 -21.09
C SER A 403 -0.43 10.66 -20.79
N ARG A 404 0.43 10.93 -19.81
CA ARG A 404 1.46 10.01 -19.32
C ARG A 404 1.03 9.25 -18.07
N PHE A 405 -0.26 9.06 -17.80
CA PHE A 405 -0.76 8.32 -16.62
C PHE A 405 -0.15 6.92 -16.48
N SER A 406 0.18 6.25 -17.59
CA SER A 406 0.80 4.92 -17.57
C SER A 406 2.33 4.92 -17.37
N MET A 407 2.95 6.09 -17.15
CA MET A 407 4.40 6.23 -16.95
C MET A 407 4.93 5.38 -15.81
N TYR A 408 4.11 5.08 -14.79
CA TYR A 408 4.51 4.19 -13.70
C TYR A 408 5.11 2.87 -14.20
N ARG A 409 4.67 2.37 -15.37
CA ARG A 409 5.18 1.14 -16.01
C ARG A 409 6.62 1.29 -16.50
N GLU A 410 6.97 2.47 -17.01
CA GLU A 410 8.30 2.79 -17.54
C GLU A 410 9.31 2.98 -16.41
N ILE A 411 8.86 3.49 -15.26
CA ILE A 411 9.72 3.80 -14.12
C ILE A 411 9.78 2.69 -13.06
N ILE A 412 9.16 1.52 -13.28
CA ILE A 412 9.25 0.35 -12.37
C ILE A 412 10.69 0.05 -11.93
N PRO A 413 11.71 0.04 -12.82
CA PRO A 413 13.10 -0.25 -12.40
C PRO A 413 13.68 0.71 -11.35
N THR A 414 13.08 1.90 -11.22
CA THR A 414 13.48 2.96 -10.31
C THR A 414 12.82 2.85 -8.93
N PHE A 415 11.81 1.98 -8.77
CA PHE A 415 11.07 1.82 -7.52
C PHE A 415 11.95 1.28 -6.41
N ARG A 416 11.85 1.91 -5.25
CA ARG A 416 12.55 1.51 -4.04
C ARG A 416 11.63 1.66 -2.83
N THR A 417 11.82 0.84 -1.83
CA THR A 417 11.15 1.01 -0.53
C THR A 417 12.09 1.69 0.47
N ILE A 418 11.53 2.20 1.57
CA ILE A 418 12.33 2.76 2.67
C ILE A 418 13.20 1.67 3.32
N GLY A 419 12.71 0.43 3.38
CA GLY A 419 13.42 -0.70 3.99
C GLY A 419 14.77 -1.01 3.34
N GLU A 420 14.94 -0.68 2.06
CA GLU A 420 16.23 -0.84 1.35
C GLU A 420 17.34 0.06 1.88
N LEU A 421 17.03 1.07 2.69
CA LEU A 421 18.04 1.88 3.38
C LEU A 421 18.76 1.08 4.47
N GLY A 422 18.22 -0.03 4.97
CA GLY A 422 18.83 -0.79 6.09
C GLY A 422 18.64 -0.14 7.46
N LEU A 423 17.72 0.84 7.55
CA LEU A 423 17.34 1.52 8.77
C LEU A 423 16.07 0.91 9.37
N LYS A 424 16.07 0.79 10.70
CA LYS A 424 14.85 0.54 11.48
C LYS A 424 13.96 1.77 11.53
N THR A 425 12.69 1.58 11.86
CA THR A 425 11.70 2.66 11.96
C THR A 425 12.11 3.76 12.95
N ASN A 426 12.65 3.40 14.12
CA ASN A 426 13.13 4.35 15.12
C ASN A 426 14.39 5.11 14.64
N GLU A 427 15.32 4.43 13.99
CA GLU A 427 16.54 5.03 13.44
C GLU A 427 16.22 6.05 12.35
N LEU A 428 15.26 5.75 11.48
CA LEU A 428 14.76 6.67 10.46
C LEU A 428 14.23 7.99 11.07
N LEU A 429 13.56 7.92 12.23
CA LEU A 429 13.09 9.11 12.96
C LEU A 429 14.25 9.93 13.52
N GLU A 430 15.31 9.29 14.03
CA GLU A 430 16.51 9.99 14.51
C GLU A 430 17.29 10.65 13.36
N VAL A 431 17.37 9.98 12.20
CA VAL A 431 17.94 10.58 10.99
C VAL A 431 17.14 11.83 10.59
N LEU A 432 15.81 11.76 10.60
CA LEU A 432 14.96 12.92 10.33
C LEU A 432 15.18 14.06 11.33
N LYS A 433 15.34 13.75 12.63
CA LYS A 433 15.65 14.77 13.66
C LYS A 433 16.98 15.47 13.35
N ALA A 434 18.03 14.72 13.05
CA ALA A 434 19.33 15.30 12.68
C ALA A 434 19.23 16.15 11.41
N ALA A 435 18.53 15.66 10.38
CA ALA A 435 18.32 16.38 9.13
C ALA A 435 17.51 17.67 9.34
N ARG A 436 16.48 17.66 10.20
CA ARG A 436 15.69 18.87 10.54
C ARG A 436 16.53 19.96 11.21
N LEU A 437 17.44 19.59 12.12
CA LEU A 437 18.37 20.56 12.72
C LEU A 437 19.27 21.20 11.66
N TYR A 438 19.74 20.40 10.70
CA TYR A 438 20.53 20.90 9.58
C TYR A 438 19.72 21.82 8.66
N TRP A 439 18.54 21.39 8.24
CA TRP A 439 17.66 22.15 7.34
C TRP A 439 17.19 23.48 7.94
N SER A 440 17.03 23.54 9.27
CA SER A 440 16.67 24.76 10.00
C SER A 440 17.86 25.67 10.30
N GLY A 441 19.09 25.26 9.96
CA GLY A 441 20.32 26.01 10.27
C GLY A 441 20.74 25.93 11.73
N LEU A 442 20.16 25.04 12.53
CA LEU A 442 20.52 24.78 13.93
C LEU A 442 21.71 23.82 14.09
N SER A 443 22.15 23.19 13.00
CA SER A 443 23.40 22.41 12.95
C SER A 443 24.07 22.52 11.57
N ASP A 444 25.37 22.29 11.51
CA ASP A 444 26.12 22.16 10.26
C ASP A 444 26.06 20.72 9.69
N LYS A 445 26.61 20.54 8.48
CA LYS A 445 26.61 19.25 7.77
C LYS A 445 27.46 18.21 8.48
N GLU A 446 28.62 18.61 9.04
CA GLU A 446 29.46 17.73 9.88
C GLU A 446 28.68 17.18 11.08
N THR A 447 27.98 18.05 11.81
CA THR A 447 27.23 17.70 13.01
C THR A 447 26.04 16.82 12.68
N MET A 448 25.31 17.11 11.60
CA MET A 448 24.24 16.23 11.10
C MET A 448 24.77 14.82 10.84
N CYS A 449 25.86 14.69 10.07
CA CYS A 449 26.45 13.39 9.74
C CYS A 449 26.93 12.64 10.99
N ARG A 450 27.55 13.36 11.94
CA ARG A 450 28.00 12.78 13.21
C ARG A 450 26.83 12.26 14.05
N ASN A 451 25.74 13.01 14.14
CA ASN A 451 24.55 12.62 14.90
C ASN A 451 23.90 11.38 14.28
N ILE A 452 23.76 11.34 12.95
CA ILE A 452 23.26 10.15 12.24
C ILE A 452 24.14 8.92 12.52
N ALA A 453 25.46 9.06 12.43
CA ALA A 453 26.39 7.98 12.70
C ALA A 453 26.27 7.47 14.15
N GLN A 454 26.11 8.37 15.12
CA GLN A 454 25.98 8.03 16.54
C GLN A 454 24.70 7.25 16.82
N THR A 455 23.56 7.64 16.23
CA THR A 455 22.29 6.89 16.36
C THR A 455 22.49 5.40 16.09
N LEU A 456 23.22 5.08 15.01
CA LEU A 456 23.38 3.71 14.53
C LEU A 456 24.39 2.90 15.34
N MET A 457 25.38 3.58 15.95
CA MET A 457 26.41 2.94 16.78
C MET A 457 25.96 2.72 18.23
N LEU A 458 24.94 3.46 18.71
CA LEU A 458 24.42 3.30 20.06
C LEU A 458 23.48 2.08 20.19
N ASP A 459 22.79 1.70 19.12
CA ASP A 459 21.91 0.52 19.05
C ASP A 459 22.68 -0.83 19.11
N GLU A 460 24.02 -0.82 19.07
CA GLU A 460 24.88 -1.99 19.31
C GLU A 460 25.16 -2.27 20.80
N SER A 461 24.71 -1.39 21.70
CA SER A 461 24.85 -1.65 23.15
C SER A 461 23.82 -2.69 23.57
N PRO A 462 24.22 -3.90 24.04
CA PRO A 462 23.25 -4.88 24.51
C PRO A 462 22.43 -4.24 25.63
N SER A 463 21.11 -4.42 25.54
CA SER A 463 20.13 -4.06 26.55
C SER A 463 20.44 -4.74 27.89
N LYS A 464 21.45 -4.23 28.60
CA LYS A 464 21.62 -4.42 30.04
C LYS A 464 20.60 -3.53 30.71
N ASN A 465 19.38 -4.01 30.83
CA ASN A 465 18.49 -3.81 31.98
C ASN A 465 17.09 -4.34 31.65
N GLN A 466 16.81 -5.56 32.10
CA GLN A 466 15.63 -5.86 32.92
C GLN A 466 15.87 -7.24 33.57
N ALA A 467 16.24 -7.17 34.85
CA ALA A 467 16.12 -8.24 35.83
C ALA A 467 14.80 -8.05 36.59
#